data_AF-A0A2G8JFK1-F1
#
_entry.id   AF-A0A2G8JFK1-F1
#
_cell.length_a   1.000
_cell.length_b   1.000
_cell.length_c   1.000
_cell.angle_alpha   90.00
_cell.angle_beta   90.00
_cell.angle_gamma   90.00
#
_symmetry.space_group_name_H-M   'P 1'
#
loop_
_entity.id
_entity.type
_entity.pdbx_description
1 polymer ?
#
loop_
_entity_poly.entity_id
_entity_poly.type
_entity_poly.pdbx_seq_one_letter_code
_entity_poly.pdbx_strand_id
1 'polypeptide(L)'
;MDDIKESVRKAAESASKSLKKVSIKMCDLNYGNVGRQALDVVLPCLLRKGLPSTVKEVQSVSLATLVSLSKSAGSHIKPHIPLLITALLESFSGLEPQVMSYLSLHLASSQESQEKLDNVRIAATKASPMMDTINTCVQYVDVEVLTELVPRLNDLIKSGIGVGTKAGCANLVIMIVQQCPLDLEPFAGKILGSLLSGLNDKSSAVRKLNATAIGHLVKTAKDSSVEKLLKRLHSWYMEKDGIVIYYDLAAMPSTPCPHITTMCLKRHAAIAMPLAFLAMHEEVKDASKSEEGKESVWEDVWLDSTPGTESGIKLYLKEIVSLCEESLNHASWSRKAQTARALKAIASKLKSNLQAPI
;
A
#
# COMPACT_ATOMS: atom_id res chain seq x y z
N MET A 1 -2.38 -37.94 -1.14
CA MET A 1 -2.62 -37.20 -2.41
C MET A 1 -1.37 -37.20 -3.27
N ASP A 2 -0.17 -37.21 -2.68
CA ASP A 2 1.11 -37.37 -3.36
C ASP A 2 1.63 -38.82 -3.26
N ASP A 3 0.78 -39.78 -3.61
CA ASP A 3 1.15 -41.20 -3.63
C ASP A 3 1.54 -41.60 -5.05
N ILE A 4 2.51 -42.50 -5.20
CA ILE A 4 2.97 -43.00 -6.52
C ILE A 4 1.83 -43.76 -7.23
N LYS A 5 0.94 -44.43 -6.49
CA LYS A 5 -0.16 -45.20 -7.06
C LYS A 5 -1.35 -44.32 -7.37
N GLU A 6 -1.76 -44.33 -8.64
CA GLU A 6 -2.91 -43.56 -9.13
C GLU A 6 -4.21 -43.86 -8.38
N SER A 7 -4.47 -45.13 -8.06
CA SER A 7 -5.65 -45.53 -7.30
C SER A 7 -5.70 -44.91 -5.90
N VAL A 8 -4.55 -44.79 -5.24
CA VAL A 8 -4.43 -44.15 -3.92
C VAL A 8 -4.64 -42.64 -4.05
N ARG A 9 -4.11 -42.00 -5.10
CA ARG A 9 -4.36 -40.58 -5.37
C ARG A 9 -5.84 -40.28 -5.57
N LYS A 10 -6.54 -41.06 -6.42
CA LYS A 10 -7.98 -40.90 -6.65
C LYS A 10 -8.81 -41.13 -5.38
N ALA A 11 -8.47 -42.15 -4.59
CA ALA A 11 -9.14 -42.40 -3.31
C ALA A 11 -8.93 -41.25 -2.32
N ALA A 12 -7.69 -40.73 -2.22
CA ALA A 12 -7.38 -39.58 -1.38
C ALA A 12 -8.10 -38.31 -1.84
N GLU A 13 -8.22 -38.07 -3.15
CA GLU A 13 -8.98 -36.93 -3.69
C GLU A 13 -10.46 -37.02 -3.30
N SER A 14 -11.09 -38.20 -3.47
CA SER A 14 -12.47 -38.44 -3.06
C SER A 14 -12.67 -38.21 -1.56
N ALA A 15 -11.78 -38.76 -0.72
CA ALA A 15 -11.79 -38.54 0.72
C ALA A 15 -11.64 -37.05 1.09
N SER A 16 -10.74 -36.33 0.41
CA SER A 16 -10.53 -34.89 0.66
C SER A 16 -11.76 -34.05 0.34
N LYS A 17 -12.50 -34.36 -0.74
CA LYS A 17 -13.75 -33.68 -1.10
C LYS A 17 -14.82 -33.91 -0.04
N SER A 18 -14.94 -35.12 0.48
CA SER A 18 -15.87 -35.45 1.57
C SER A 18 -15.48 -34.75 2.87
N LEU A 19 -14.19 -34.78 3.24
CA LEU A 19 -13.69 -34.13 4.45
C LEU A 19 -13.87 -32.60 4.39
N LYS A 20 -13.62 -31.99 3.23
CA LYS A 20 -13.90 -30.57 2.99
C LYS A 20 -15.37 -30.23 3.28
N LYS A 21 -16.31 -30.99 2.70
CA LYS A 21 -17.75 -30.75 2.88
C LYS A 21 -18.17 -30.86 4.35
N VAL A 22 -17.69 -31.90 5.05
CA VAL A 22 -17.99 -32.09 6.48
C VAL A 22 -17.39 -30.98 7.32
N SER A 23 -16.14 -30.60 7.05
CA SER A 23 -15.44 -29.54 7.79
C SER A 23 -16.17 -28.20 7.65
N ILE A 24 -16.58 -27.83 6.43
CA ILE A 24 -17.35 -26.60 6.19
C ILE A 24 -18.67 -26.63 6.94
N LYS A 25 -19.41 -27.73 6.87
CA LYS A 25 -20.70 -27.88 7.55
C LYS A 25 -20.56 -27.78 9.07
N MET A 26 -19.55 -28.43 9.65
CA MET A 26 -19.34 -28.44 11.10
C MET A 26 -18.89 -27.07 11.62
N CYS A 27 -18.13 -26.32 10.84
CA CYS A 27 -17.64 -24.98 11.20
C CYS A 27 -18.66 -23.86 10.96
N ASP A 28 -19.87 -24.19 10.51
CA ASP A 28 -20.91 -23.21 10.19
C ASP A 28 -21.44 -22.54 11.47
N LEU A 29 -21.75 -21.25 11.37
CA LEU A 29 -22.25 -20.42 12.47
C LEU A 29 -23.47 -21.06 13.18
N ASN A 30 -24.32 -21.78 12.45
CA ASN A 30 -25.53 -22.40 12.97
C ASN A 30 -25.28 -23.51 14.00
N TYR A 31 -24.05 -24.03 14.12
CA TYR A 31 -23.69 -25.05 15.12
C TYR A 31 -23.18 -24.47 16.44
N GLY A 32 -23.24 -23.14 16.63
CA GLY A 32 -22.90 -22.47 17.87
C GLY A 32 -21.49 -22.84 18.38
N ASN A 33 -21.38 -23.21 19.65
CA ASN A 33 -20.08 -23.50 20.28
C ASN A 33 -19.37 -24.72 19.65
N VAL A 34 -20.11 -25.70 19.13
CA VAL A 34 -19.50 -26.86 18.43
C VAL A 34 -18.82 -26.38 17.15
N GLY A 35 -19.43 -25.45 16.41
CA GLY A 35 -18.84 -24.88 15.21
C GLY A 35 -17.59 -24.05 15.50
N ARG A 36 -17.59 -23.31 16.61
CA ARG A 36 -16.39 -22.60 17.10
C ARG A 36 -15.25 -23.57 17.43
N GLN A 37 -15.52 -24.62 18.19
CA GLN A 37 -14.52 -25.64 18.53
C GLN A 37 -13.99 -26.37 17.27
N ALA A 38 -14.86 -26.63 16.30
CA ALA A 38 -14.45 -27.20 15.02
C ALA A 38 -13.48 -26.27 14.27
N LEU A 39 -13.75 -24.96 14.23
CA LEU A 39 -12.85 -23.97 13.63
C LEU A 39 -11.48 -23.95 14.31
N ASP A 40 -11.44 -24.01 15.64
CA ASP A 40 -10.19 -24.02 16.43
C ASP A 40 -9.27 -25.19 16.06
N VAL A 41 -9.82 -26.29 15.55
CA VAL A 41 -9.06 -27.46 15.09
C VAL A 41 -8.77 -27.40 13.59
N VAL A 42 -9.78 -27.12 12.78
CA VAL A 42 -9.70 -27.21 11.31
C VAL A 42 -8.82 -26.10 10.74
N LEU A 43 -9.04 -24.86 11.17
CA LEU A 43 -8.41 -23.70 10.55
C LEU A 43 -6.88 -23.70 10.73
N PRO A 44 -6.31 -23.95 11.94
CA PRO A 44 -4.86 -24.06 12.09
C PRO A 44 -4.23 -25.20 11.27
N CYS A 45 -4.93 -26.31 11.07
CA CYS A 45 -4.46 -27.41 10.23
C CYS A 45 -4.31 -26.98 8.78
N LEU A 46 -5.34 -26.30 8.24
CA LEU A 46 -5.32 -25.77 6.87
C LEU A 46 -4.23 -24.72 6.68
N LEU A 47 -4.03 -23.81 7.65
CA LEU A 47 -3.02 -22.75 7.53
C LEU A 47 -1.59 -23.27 7.69
N ARG A 48 -1.32 -24.18 8.63
CA ARG A 48 0.05 -24.64 8.93
C ARG A 48 0.54 -25.78 8.06
N LYS A 49 -0.38 -26.61 7.54
CA LYS A 49 -0.02 -27.81 6.76
C LYS A 49 -0.61 -27.80 5.36
N GLY A 50 -1.80 -27.25 5.19
CA GLY A 50 -2.51 -27.24 3.90
C GLY A 50 -1.94 -26.21 2.92
N LEU A 51 -1.97 -24.93 3.32
CA LEU A 51 -1.54 -23.81 2.51
C LEU A 51 -0.04 -23.83 2.12
N PRO A 52 0.90 -24.18 3.01
CA PRO A 52 2.33 -24.30 2.65
C PRO A 52 2.70 -25.65 2.01
N SER A 53 1.72 -26.53 1.72
CA SER A 53 1.98 -27.84 1.11
C SER A 53 2.65 -27.70 -0.26
N THR A 54 3.67 -28.51 -0.51
CA THR A 54 4.34 -28.65 -1.83
C THR A 54 3.46 -29.38 -2.85
N VAL A 55 2.45 -30.12 -2.38
CA VAL A 55 1.48 -30.85 -3.21
C VAL A 55 0.36 -29.90 -3.62
N LYS A 56 0.28 -29.58 -4.92
CA LYS A 56 -0.65 -28.58 -5.48
C LYS A 56 -2.12 -28.90 -5.21
N GLU A 57 -2.49 -30.17 -5.23
CA GLU A 57 -3.87 -30.62 -4.98
C GLU A 57 -4.26 -30.39 -3.51
N VAL A 58 -3.35 -30.64 -2.56
CA VAL A 58 -3.57 -30.36 -1.13
C VAL A 58 -3.70 -28.87 -0.90
N GLN A 59 -2.82 -28.08 -1.51
CA GLN A 59 -2.83 -26.62 -1.41
C GLN A 59 -4.14 -26.03 -1.99
N SER A 60 -4.57 -26.52 -3.15
CA SER A 60 -5.83 -26.14 -3.81
C SER A 60 -7.06 -26.48 -2.96
N VAL A 61 -7.14 -27.71 -2.43
CA VAL A 61 -8.24 -28.11 -1.53
C VAL A 61 -8.24 -27.26 -0.26
N SER A 62 -7.06 -26.98 0.29
CA SER A 62 -6.94 -26.18 1.52
C SER A 62 -7.41 -24.74 1.31
N LEU A 63 -6.93 -24.08 0.25
CA LEU A 63 -7.35 -22.73 -0.10
C LEU A 63 -8.86 -22.67 -0.38
N ALA A 64 -9.38 -23.60 -1.17
CA ALA A 64 -10.81 -23.65 -1.47
C ALA A 64 -11.67 -23.93 -0.22
N THR A 65 -11.12 -24.60 0.78
CA THR A 65 -11.78 -24.82 2.08
C THR A 65 -11.74 -23.56 2.93
N LEU A 66 -10.59 -22.87 3.02
CA LEU A 66 -10.46 -21.59 3.73
C LEU A 66 -11.43 -20.53 3.19
N VAL A 67 -11.55 -20.39 1.86
CA VAL A 67 -12.50 -19.48 1.20
C VAL A 67 -13.96 -19.81 1.56
N SER A 68 -14.27 -21.10 1.72
CA SER A 68 -15.64 -21.52 2.07
C SER A 68 -15.91 -21.25 3.55
N LEU A 69 -14.94 -21.57 4.42
CA LEU A 69 -15.02 -21.33 5.86
C LEU A 69 -15.15 -19.85 6.19
N SER A 70 -14.44 -18.97 5.49
CA SER A 70 -14.55 -17.52 5.72
C SER A 70 -15.94 -16.96 5.47
N LYS A 71 -16.74 -17.65 4.64
CA LYS A 71 -18.11 -17.26 4.31
C LYS A 71 -19.15 -17.89 5.24
N SER A 72 -18.91 -19.10 5.75
CA SER A 72 -19.87 -19.84 6.59
C SER A 72 -19.66 -19.68 8.10
N ALA A 73 -18.43 -19.37 8.54
CA ALA A 73 -18.08 -19.28 9.97
C ALA A 73 -18.71 -18.07 10.68
N GLY A 74 -19.07 -17.02 9.96
CA GLY A 74 -19.60 -15.79 10.53
C GLY A 74 -18.64 -15.17 11.56
N SER A 75 -19.19 -14.70 12.69
CA SER A 75 -18.41 -14.09 13.77
C SER A 75 -17.44 -15.04 14.48
N HIS A 76 -17.61 -16.37 14.36
CA HIS A 76 -16.69 -17.34 14.96
C HIS A 76 -15.30 -17.31 14.33
N ILE A 77 -15.12 -16.69 13.16
CA ILE A 77 -13.80 -16.56 12.54
C ILE A 77 -12.93 -15.52 13.23
N LYS A 78 -13.52 -14.57 13.97
CA LYS A 78 -12.82 -13.42 14.58
C LYS A 78 -11.51 -13.77 15.28
N PRO A 79 -11.44 -14.77 16.19
CA PRO A 79 -10.22 -15.11 16.90
C PRO A 79 -9.09 -15.61 16.00
N HIS A 80 -9.42 -16.09 14.80
CA HIS A 80 -8.48 -16.67 13.84
C HIS A 80 -8.02 -15.67 12.79
N ILE A 81 -8.63 -14.49 12.71
CA ILE A 81 -8.33 -13.47 11.69
C ILE A 81 -6.86 -13.09 11.65
N PRO A 82 -6.17 -12.80 12.77
CA PRO A 82 -4.75 -12.44 12.74
C PRO A 82 -3.90 -13.50 12.06
N LEU A 83 -4.14 -14.78 12.37
CA LEU A 83 -3.39 -15.89 11.79
C LEU A 83 -3.79 -16.15 10.32
N LEU A 84 -5.09 -16.12 10.02
CA LEU A 84 -5.64 -16.36 8.69
C LEU A 84 -5.15 -15.32 7.69
N ILE A 85 -5.32 -14.03 7.99
CA ILE A 85 -4.91 -12.95 7.10
C ILE A 85 -3.38 -12.99 6.89
N THR A 86 -2.60 -13.18 7.95
CA THR A 86 -1.13 -13.26 7.85
C THR A 86 -0.71 -14.40 6.92
N ALA A 87 -1.25 -15.60 7.10
CA ALA A 87 -0.91 -16.75 6.27
C ALA A 87 -1.33 -16.58 4.80
N LEU A 88 -2.49 -15.97 4.53
CA LEU A 88 -2.93 -15.66 3.17
C LEU A 88 -2.02 -14.61 2.51
N LEU A 89 -1.62 -13.58 3.26
CA LEU A 89 -0.70 -12.55 2.79
C LEU A 89 0.67 -13.16 2.40
N GLU A 90 1.24 -14.00 3.24
CA GLU A 90 2.52 -14.69 2.99
C GLU A 90 2.46 -15.62 1.76
N SER A 91 1.27 -16.16 1.46
CA SER A 91 1.09 -17.15 0.41
C SER A 91 0.97 -16.54 -0.99
N PHE A 92 0.76 -15.22 -1.12
CA PHE A 92 0.59 -14.57 -2.42
C PHE A 92 1.72 -14.84 -3.39
N SER A 93 2.97 -14.64 -2.97
CA SER A 93 4.13 -14.87 -3.82
C SER A 93 4.47 -16.34 -3.99
N GLY A 94 4.15 -17.19 -3.01
CA GLY A 94 4.36 -18.65 -3.12
C GLY A 94 3.40 -19.33 -4.08
N LEU A 95 2.19 -18.79 -4.24
CA LEU A 95 1.13 -19.30 -5.11
C LEU A 95 1.12 -18.70 -6.52
N GLU A 96 2.10 -17.84 -6.82
CA GLU A 96 2.21 -17.19 -8.11
C GLU A 96 2.49 -18.23 -9.23
N PRO A 97 1.84 -18.11 -10.41
CA PRO A 97 2.16 -18.97 -11.55
C PRO A 97 3.64 -18.90 -11.93
N GLN A 98 4.28 -20.05 -12.11
CA GLN A 98 5.71 -20.15 -12.44
C GLN A 98 6.10 -19.35 -13.72
N VAL A 99 5.16 -19.22 -14.67
CA VAL A 99 5.35 -18.41 -15.88
C VAL A 99 5.66 -16.95 -15.56
N MET A 100 5.13 -16.41 -14.47
CA MET A 100 5.35 -15.00 -14.09
C MET A 100 6.79 -14.79 -13.59
N SER A 101 7.35 -15.76 -12.87
CA SER A 101 8.76 -15.76 -12.47
C SER A 101 9.68 -15.87 -13.69
N TYR A 102 9.34 -16.75 -14.63
CA TYR A 102 10.06 -16.88 -15.91
C TYR A 102 10.06 -15.57 -16.70
N LEU A 103 8.89 -14.94 -16.89
CA LEU A 103 8.78 -13.65 -17.59
C LEU A 103 9.61 -12.56 -16.91
N SER A 104 9.65 -12.54 -15.57
CA SER A 104 10.49 -11.58 -14.83
C SER A 104 11.95 -11.67 -15.21
N LEU A 105 12.49 -12.89 -15.36
CA LEU A 105 13.90 -13.11 -15.70
C LEU A 105 14.19 -12.66 -17.14
N HIS A 106 13.29 -12.98 -18.07
CA HIS A 106 13.47 -12.62 -19.50
C HIS A 106 13.30 -11.12 -19.77
N LEU A 107 12.51 -10.43 -18.96
CA LEU A 107 12.25 -9.00 -19.11
C LEU A 107 13.19 -8.15 -18.24
N ALA A 108 14.21 -8.72 -17.58
CA ALA A 108 15.01 -8.03 -16.57
C ALA A 108 15.83 -6.85 -17.12
N SER A 109 16.11 -6.83 -18.43
CA SER A 109 16.84 -5.74 -19.10
C SER A 109 15.99 -4.48 -19.33
N SER A 110 14.66 -4.57 -19.24
CA SER A 110 13.74 -3.47 -19.51
C SER A 110 12.97 -3.09 -18.25
N GLN A 111 13.30 -1.93 -17.68
CA GLN A 111 12.62 -1.41 -16.48
C GLN A 111 11.12 -1.20 -16.72
N GLU A 112 10.73 -0.72 -17.91
CA GLU A 112 9.32 -0.52 -18.27
C GLU A 112 8.56 -1.85 -18.34
N SER A 113 9.18 -2.88 -18.93
CA SER A 113 8.57 -4.21 -19.00
C SER A 113 8.44 -4.85 -17.62
N GLN A 114 9.40 -4.65 -16.71
CA GLN A 114 9.28 -5.07 -15.31
C GLN A 114 8.13 -4.35 -14.61
N GLU A 115 8.00 -3.03 -14.78
CA GLU A 115 6.90 -2.28 -14.17
C GLU A 115 5.52 -2.77 -14.66
N LYS A 116 5.36 -3.01 -15.97
CA LYS A 116 4.13 -3.58 -16.52
C LYS A 116 3.83 -4.97 -15.93
N LEU A 117 4.85 -5.83 -15.81
CA LEU A 117 4.72 -7.16 -15.21
C LEU A 117 4.29 -7.07 -13.73
N ASP A 118 4.90 -6.17 -12.97
CA ASP A 118 4.55 -5.94 -11.56
C ASP A 118 3.12 -5.42 -11.40
N ASN A 119 2.65 -4.55 -12.30
CA ASN A 119 1.25 -4.11 -12.32
C ASN A 119 0.29 -5.28 -12.58
N VAL A 120 0.65 -6.21 -13.47
CA VAL A 120 -0.13 -7.44 -13.68
C VAL A 120 -0.15 -8.31 -12.42
N ARG A 121 0.98 -8.47 -11.72
CA ARG A 121 1.04 -9.18 -10.43
C ARG A 121 0.14 -8.55 -9.37
N ILE A 122 0.15 -7.22 -9.27
CA ILE A 122 -0.71 -6.47 -8.34
C ILE A 122 -2.19 -6.70 -8.69
N ALA A 123 -2.55 -6.62 -9.97
CA ALA A 123 -3.93 -6.85 -10.41
C ALA A 123 -4.38 -8.30 -10.11
N ALA A 124 -3.54 -9.29 -10.39
CA ALA A 124 -3.81 -10.69 -10.08
C ALA A 124 -3.97 -10.94 -8.58
N THR A 125 -3.15 -10.28 -7.74
CA THR A 125 -3.27 -10.31 -6.28
C THR A 125 -4.64 -9.82 -5.83
N LYS A 126 -5.07 -8.65 -6.34
CA LYS A 126 -6.37 -8.05 -6.02
C LYS A 126 -7.56 -8.92 -6.43
N ALA A 127 -7.47 -9.58 -7.58
CA ALA A 127 -8.52 -10.45 -8.12
C ALA A 127 -8.48 -11.89 -7.58
N SER A 128 -7.58 -12.20 -6.65
CA SER A 128 -7.41 -13.57 -6.18
C SER A 128 -8.48 -13.99 -5.17
N PRO A 129 -8.80 -15.31 -5.09
CA PRO A 129 -9.66 -15.84 -4.03
C PRO A 129 -9.12 -15.58 -2.61
N MET A 130 -7.80 -15.43 -2.47
CA MET A 130 -7.17 -15.08 -1.18
C MET A 130 -7.53 -13.66 -0.76
N MET A 131 -7.48 -12.70 -1.69
CA MET A 131 -7.86 -11.32 -1.40
C MET A 131 -9.37 -11.21 -1.09
N ASP A 132 -10.21 -11.95 -1.81
CA ASP A 132 -11.65 -12.02 -1.51
C ASP A 132 -11.92 -12.58 -0.11
N THR A 133 -11.13 -13.59 0.30
CA THR A 133 -11.19 -14.18 1.65
C THR A 133 -10.80 -13.15 2.70
N ILE A 134 -9.71 -12.42 2.47
CA ILE A 134 -9.28 -11.31 3.34
C ILE A 134 -10.39 -10.27 3.44
N ASN A 135 -10.99 -9.85 2.33
CA ASN A 135 -12.08 -8.87 2.31
C ASN A 135 -13.30 -9.33 3.13
N THR A 136 -13.66 -10.60 2.97
CA THR A 136 -14.75 -11.21 3.77
C THR A 136 -14.42 -11.21 5.27
N CYS A 137 -13.15 -11.34 5.65
CA CYS A 137 -12.74 -11.36 7.05
C CYS A 137 -12.61 -9.96 7.65
N VAL A 138 -12.25 -8.95 6.83
CA VAL A 138 -12.03 -7.57 7.29
C VAL A 138 -13.26 -7.01 8.01
N GLN A 139 -14.48 -7.40 7.63
CA GLN A 139 -15.71 -6.95 8.28
C GLN A 139 -15.79 -7.28 9.79
N TYR A 140 -15.03 -8.26 10.26
CA TYR A 140 -14.99 -8.70 11.66
C TYR A 140 -13.77 -8.16 12.43
N VAL A 141 -12.96 -7.29 11.80
CA VAL A 141 -11.78 -6.68 12.43
C VAL A 141 -12.22 -5.54 13.34
N ASP A 142 -11.73 -5.58 14.57
CA ASP A 142 -11.88 -4.53 15.58
C ASP A 142 -10.56 -4.32 16.34
N VAL A 143 -10.57 -3.49 17.37
CA VAL A 143 -9.38 -3.16 18.18
C VAL A 143 -8.67 -4.39 18.77
N GLU A 144 -9.41 -5.44 19.16
CA GLU A 144 -8.84 -6.67 19.71
C GLU A 144 -8.05 -7.43 18.63
N VAL A 145 -8.66 -7.60 17.46
CA VAL A 145 -8.02 -8.25 16.30
C VAL A 145 -6.82 -7.43 15.83
N LEU A 146 -6.93 -6.11 15.77
CA LEU A 146 -5.85 -5.21 15.35
C LEU A 146 -4.64 -5.28 16.28
N THR A 147 -4.85 -5.48 17.58
CA THR A 147 -3.76 -5.61 18.56
C THR A 147 -2.81 -6.76 18.22
N GLU A 148 -3.33 -7.87 17.68
CA GLU A 148 -2.51 -9.00 17.23
C GLU A 148 -2.11 -8.91 15.75
N LEU A 149 -3.00 -8.41 14.89
CA LEU A 149 -2.78 -8.36 13.44
C LEU A 149 -1.73 -7.32 13.04
N VAL A 150 -1.74 -6.13 13.66
CA VAL A 150 -0.88 -5.01 13.25
C VAL A 150 0.61 -5.32 13.40
N PRO A 151 1.11 -5.94 14.49
CA PRO A 151 2.52 -6.36 14.57
C PRO A 151 2.92 -7.26 13.40
N ARG A 152 2.13 -8.31 13.11
CA ARG A 152 2.39 -9.25 12.02
C ARG A 152 2.38 -8.56 10.65
N LEU A 153 1.40 -7.67 10.43
CA LEU A 153 1.29 -6.89 9.21
C LEU A 153 2.50 -5.97 9.02
N ASN A 154 2.98 -5.32 10.07
CA ASN A 154 4.16 -4.46 10.00
C ASN A 154 5.42 -5.23 9.65
N ASP A 155 5.59 -6.44 10.20
CA ASP A 155 6.69 -7.32 9.83
C ASP A 155 6.59 -7.69 8.36
N LEU A 156 5.42 -8.13 7.88
CA LEU A 156 5.22 -8.46 6.46
C LEU A 156 5.44 -7.27 5.51
N ILE A 157 5.04 -6.05 5.88
CA ILE A 157 5.32 -4.85 5.06
C ILE A 157 6.83 -4.62 4.92
N LYS A 158 7.59 -4.84 5.99
CA LYS A 158 9.04 -4.55 6.02
C LYS A 158 9.90 -5.66 5.45
N SER A 159 9.60 -6.92 5.80
CA SER A 159 10.42 -8.09 5.44
C SER A 159 9.79 -9.00 4.38
N GLY A 160 8.53 -8.76 4.01
CA GLY A 160 7.84 -9.53 2.99
C GLY A 160 8.56 -9.46 1.65
N ILE A 161 8.74 -10.61 1.01
CA ILE A 161 9.40 -10.74 -0.28
C ILE A 161 8.33 -10.96 -1.36
N GLY A 162 8.57 -10.37 -2.54
CA GLY A 162 7.71 -10.50 -3.71
C GLY A 162 6.63 -9.42 -3.80
N VAL A 163 6.25 -9.11 -5.04
CA VAL A 163 5.30 -8.04 -5.36
C VAL A 163 3.90 -8.38 -4.84
N GLY A 164 3.47 -9.63 -4.96
CA GLY A 164 2.16 -10.09 -4.50
C GLY A 164 1.94 -9.91 -2.99
N THR A 165 2.90 -10.35 -2.17
CA THR A 165 2.85 -10.18 -0.70
C THR A 165 2.77 -8.71 -0.29
N LYS A 166 3.65 -7.87 -0.85
CA LYS A 166 3.68 -6.43 -0.57
C LYS A 166 2.38 -5.75 -1.01
N ALA A 167 1.87 -6.14 -2.17
CA ALA A 167 0.61 -5.62 -2.68
C ALA A 167 -0.58 -6.04 -1.81
N GLY A 168 -0.60 -7.28 -1.34
CA GLY A 168 -1.60 -7.77 -0.40
C GLY A 168 -1.62 -6.95 0.88
N CYS A 169 -0.45 -6.67 1.47
CA CYS A 169 -0.33 -5.89 2.70
C CYS A 169 -0.84 -4.46 2.53
N ALA A 170 -0.44 -3.77 1.46
CA ALA A 170 -0.89 -2.42 1.19
C ALA A 170 -2.41 -2.34 0.96
N ASN A 171 -2.99 -3.29 0.22
CA ASN A 171 -4.44 -3.35 0.02
C ASN A 171 -5.18 -3.65 1.32
N LEU A 172 -4.68 -4.55 2.18
CA LEU A 172 -5.27 -4.79 3.49
C LEU A 172 -5.34 -3.52 4.32
N VAL A 173 -4.28 -2.71 4.34
CA VAL A 173 -4.31 -1.41 5.06
C VAL A 173 -5.42 -0.52 4.53
N ILE A 174 -5.57 -0.40 3.20
CA ILE A 174 -6.64 0.40 2.58
C ILE A 174 -8.02 -0.10 3.03
N MET A 175 -8.22 -1.42 3.07
CA MET A 175 -9.49 -2.04 3.46
C MET A 175 -9.81 -1.82 4.95
N ILE A 176 -8.82 -1.97 5.85
CA ILE A 176 -9.00 -1.74 7.28
C ILE A 176 -9.32 -0.26 7.56
N VAL A 177 -8.65 0.68 6.87
CA VAL A 177 -8.95 2.12 6.97
C VAL A 177 -10.41 2.41 6.63
N GLN A 178 -10.96 1.74 5.61
CA GLN A 178 -12.36 1.91 5.22
C GLN A 178 -13.33 1.25 6.20
N GLN A 179 -12.95 0.10 6.77
CA GLN A 179 -13.83 -0.70 7.61
C GLN A 179 -13.95 -0.18 9.05
N CYS A 180 -12.83 0.12 9.70
CA CYS A 180 -12.80 0.46 11.13
C CYS A 180 -11.79 1.59 11.42
N PRO A 181 -11.97 2.80 10.86
CA PRO A 181 -11.02 3.90 11.03
C PRO A 181 -10.79 4.28 12.50
N LEU A 182 -11.84 4.32 13.33
CA LEU A 182 -11.71 4.69 14.74
C LEU A 182 -10.86 3.68 15.53
N ASP A 183 -11.06 2.38 15.30
CA ASP A 183 -10.28 1.32 15.96
C ASP A 183 -8.83 1.27 15.46
N LEU A 184 -8.60 1.72 14.21
CA LEU A 184 -7.28 1.75 13.57
C LEU A 184 -6.40 2.93 14.03
N GLU A 185 -6.98 4.06 14.45
CA GLU A 185 -6.26 5.28 14.82
C GLU A 185 -5.05 5.04 15.76
N PRO A 186 -5.17 4.25 16.85
CA PRO A 186 -4.05 4.00 17.77
C PRO A 186 -2.85 3.30 17.11
N PHE A 187 -3.10 2.57 16.02
CA PHE A 187 -2.11 1.78 15.30
C PHE A 187 -1.57 2.50 14.05
N ALA A 188 -2.32 3.48 13.52
CA ALA A 188 -2.04 4.12 12.24
C ALA A 188 -0.62 4.69 12.14
N GLY A 189 -0.11 5.33 13.20
CA GLY A 189 1.26 5.87 13.21
C GLY A 189 2.35 4.80 13.02
N LYS A 190 2.17 3.60 13.60
CA LYS A 190 3.11 2.49 13.42
C LYS A 190 3.05 1.93 12.00
N ILE A 191 1.84 1.79 11.45
CA ILE A 191 1.63 1.30 10.08
C ILE A 191 2.20 2.28 9.06
N LEU A 192 2.02 3.60 9.25
CA LEU A 192 2.65 4.63 8.41
C LEU A 192 4.18 4.47 8.37
N GLY A 193 4.80 4.26 9.52
CA GLY A 193 6.25 4.03 9.60
C GLY A 193 6.70 2.80 8.82
N SER A 194 5.90 1.73 8.79
CA SER A 194 6.18 0.52 8.00
C SER A 194 5.97 0.74 6.50
N LEU A 195 4.86 1.36 6.09
CA LEU A 195 4.59 1.65 4.67
C LEU A 195 5.63 2.60 4.07
N LEU A 196 6.20 3.49 4.89
CA LEU A 196 7.24 4.42 4.47
C LEU A 196 8.49 3.70 3.94
N SER A 197 8.85 2.52 4.47
CA SER A 197 9.96 1.74 3.89
C SER A 197 9.64 1.22 2.48
N GLY A 198 8.36 0.95 2.20
CA GLY A 198 7.88 0.54 0.88
C GLY A 198 8.01 1.61 -0.20
N LEU A 199 8.18 2.89 0.17
CA LEU A 199 8.47 3.96 -0.79
C LEU A 199 9.89 3.90 -1.37
N ASN A 200 10.81 3.13 -0.79
CA ASN A 200 12.14 2.91 -1.38
C ASN A 200 12.24 1.56 -2.10
N ASP A 201 11.11 0.92 -2.43
CA ASP A 201 11.13 -0.36 -3.14
C ASP A 201 11.74 -0.23 -4.54
N LYS A 202 12.33 -1.32 -5.04
CA LYS A 202 12.87 -1.38 -6.41
C LYS A 202 11.75 -1.27 -7.45
N SER A 203 10.60 -1.87 -7.17
CA SER A 203 9.43 -1.83 -8.04
C SER A 203 8.68 -0.51 -7.89
N SER A 204 8.57 0.26 -8.98
CA SER A 204 7.72 1.47 -9.06
C SER A 204 6.26 1.17 -8.73
N ALA A 205 5.74 0.04 -9.20
CA ALA A 205 4.37 -0.36 -8.92
C ALA A 205 4.12 -0.57 -7.42
N VAL A 206 5.08 -1.18 -6.71
CA VAL A 206 5.01 -1.34 -5.25
C VAL A 206 5.14 -0.01 -4.52
N ARG A 207 6.00 0.91 -4.97
CA ARG A 207 6.11 2.25 -4.39
C ARG A 207 4.81 3.02 -4.51
N LYS A 208 4.21 3.08 -5.71
CA LYS A 208 2.90 3.71 -5.98
C LYS A 208 1.79 3.14 -5.10
N LEU A 209 1.78 1.82 -4.92
CA LEU A 209 0.78 1.16 -4.09
C LEU A 209 0.97 1.46 -2.59
N ASN A 210 2.20 1.51 -2.08
CA ASN A 210 2.47 1.95 -0.70
C ASN A 210 2.12 3.43 -0.50
N ALA A 211 2.44 4.29 -1.47
CA ALA A 211 2.03 5.69 -1.47
C ALA A 211 0.50 5.81 -1.36
N THR A 212 -0.24 5.03 -2.15
CA THR A 212 -1.71 4.98 -2.10
C THR A 212 -2.20 4.56 -0.71
N ALA A 213 -1.65 3.49 -0.12
CA ALA A 213 -2.01 3.03 1.22
C ALA A 213 -1.72 4.09 2.31
N ILE A 214 -0.59 4.80 2.21
CA ILE A 214 -0.27 5.94 3.08
C ILE A 214 -1.35 7.02 2.96
N GLY A 215 -1.78 7.37 1.75
CA GLY A 215 -2.82 8.38 1.53
C GLY A 215 -4.15 8.09 2.21
N HIS A 216 -4.59 6.83 2.12
CA HIS A 216 -5.77 6.38 2.85
C HIS A 216 -5.55 6.48 4.36
N LEU A 217 -4.41 5.98 4.85
CA LEU A 217 -4.13 5.86 6.27
C LEU A 217 -3.95 7.22 6.98
N VAL A 218 -3.40 8.22 6.29
CA VAL A 218 -3.14 9.57 6.85
C VAL A 218 -4.43 10.20 7.39
N LYS A 219 -5.60 9.90 6.81
CA LYS A 219 -6.91 10.38 7.33
C LYS A 219 -7.24 9.92 8.73
N THR A 220 -6.74 8.75 9.08
CA THR A 220 -7.03 8.05 10.34
C THR A 220 -5.91 8.28 11.36
N ALA A 221 -4.74 8.72 10.91
CA ALA A 221 -3.61 8.97 11.79
C ALA A 221 -3.75 10.30 12.53
N LYS A 222 -3.21 10.36 13.74
CA LYS A 222 -3.06 11.61 14.50
C LYS A 222 -2.15 12.60 13.78
N ASP A 223 -2.46 13.89 13.90
CA ASP A 223 -1.69 15.00 13.33
C ASP A 223 -0.19 14.89 13.60
N SER A 224 0.20 14.53 14.83
CA SER A 224 1.61 14.35 15.21
C SER A 224 2.33 13.27 14.39
N SER A 225 1.61 12.23 13.97
CA SER A 225 2.15 11.15 13.14
C SER A 225 2.28 11.58 11.68
N VAL A 226 1.27 12.31 11.18
CA VAL A 226 1.27 12.87 9.82
C VAL A 226 2.37 13.91 9.67
N GLU A 227 2.55 14.78 10.66
CA GLU A 227 3.62 15.78 10.68
C GLU A 227 5.01 15.14 10.64
N LYS A 228 5.23 14.08 11.44
CA LYS A 228 6.47 13.29 11.42
C LYS A 228 6.72 12.65 10.05
N LEU A 229 5.66 12.11 9.43
CA LEU A 229 5.74 11.54 8.08
C LEU A 229 6.15 12.61 7.07
N LEU A 230 5.48 13.77 7.04
CA LEU A 230 5.76 14.86 6.11
C LEU A 230 7.18 15.41 6.29
N LYS A 231 7.64 15.60 7.54
CA LYS A 231 9.02 16.00 7.83
C LYS A 231 10.04 14.97 7.36
N ARG A 232 9.75 13.67 7.51
CA ARG A 232 10.64 12.60 7.05
C ARG A 232 10.71 12.55 5.53
N LEU A 233 9.57 12.68 4.87
CA LEU A 233 9.53 12.81 3.42
C LEU A 233 10.37 14.02 2.99
N HIS A 234 10.17 15.18 3.62
CA HIS A 234 10.90 16.40 3.29
C HIS A 234 12.41 16.20 3.37
N SER A 235 12.91 15.59 4.45
CA SER A 235 14.33 15.23 4.57
C SER A 235 14.77 14.28 3.45
N TRP A 236 13.96 13.31 3.04
CA TRP A 236 14.28 12.45 1.89
C TRP A 236 14.33 13.20 0.57
N TYR A 237 13.43 14.16 0.35
CA TYR A 237 13.51 15.03 -0.82
C TYR A 237 14.81 15.82 -0.82
N MET A 238 15.22 16.33 0.34
CA MET A 238 16.42 17.15 0.47
C MET A 238 17.72 16.33 0.48
N GLU A 239 17.71 15.06 0.89
CA GLU A 239 18.92 14.24 0.96
C GLU A 239 19.19 13.48 -0.33
N LYS A 240 18.15 12.94 -0.95
CA LYS A 240 18.26 12.17 -2.20
C LYS A 240 17.89 13.11 -3.35
N ASP A 241 18.42 12.90 -4.55
CA ASP A 241 17.78 13.39 -5.79
C ASP A 241 16.46 12.60 -6.00
N GLY A 242 15.59 12.59 -4.98
CA GLY A 242 14.54 11.63 -4.68
C GLY A 242 13.22 11.91 -5.40
N ILE A 243 13.33 12.31 -6.66
CA ILE A 243 12.22 12.67 -7.57
C ILE A 243 11.15 11.57 -7.60
N VAL A 244 11.60 10.31 -7.53
CA VAL A 244 10.74 9.14 -7.74
C VAL A 244 9.75 8.91 -6.59
N ILE A 245 10.20 9.03 -5.34
CA ILE A 245 9.34 8.83 -4.15
C ILE A 245 8.23 9.88 -4.14
N TYR A 246 8.60 11.09 -4.51
CA TYR A 246 7.74 12.24 -4.55
C TYR A 246 6.77 12.18 -5.73
N TYR A 247 7.21 11.77 -6.91
CA TYR A 247 6.30 11.51 -8.04
C TYR A 247 5.26 10.45 -7.69
N ASP A 248 5.64 9.35 -7.04
CA ASP A 248 4.72 8.29 -6.64
C ASP A 248 3.70 8.77 -5.57
N LEU A 249 4.10 9.70 -4.70
CA LEU A 249 3.20 10.39 -3.75
C LEU A 249 2.35 11.48 -4.41
N ALA A 250 2.89 12.20 -5.38
CA ALA A 250 2.17 13.22 -6.14
C ALA A 250 1.19 12.60 -7.11
N ALA A 251 1.43 11.37 -7.59
CA ALA A 251 0.52 10.60 -8.43
C ALA A 251 -0.63 9.95 -7.65
N MET A 252 -0.68 10.12 -6.32
CA MET A 252 -1.84 9.73 -5.50
C MET A 252 -3.20 10.30 -5.96
N PRO A 253 -3.33 11.49 -6.58
CA PRO A 253 -4.57 12.04 -7.11
C PRO A 253 -5.16 11.26 -8.29
N SER A 254 -4.38 10.46 -9.03
CA SER A 254 -4.91 9.64 -10.14
C SER A 254 -5.57 8.34 -9.66
N THR A 255 -5.60 8.10 -8.35
CA THR A 255 -6.43 7.06 -7.73
C THR A 255 -7.87 7.57 -7.55
N PRO A 256 -8.90 6.70 -7.44
CA PRO A 256 -10.31 7.10 -7.41
C PRO A 256 -10.75 7.98 -6.21
N CYS A 257 -9.82 8.52 -5.42
CA CYS A 257 -10.11 9.45 -4.33
C CYS A 257 -9.10 10.63 -4.22
N PRO A 258 -8.99 11.52 -5.23
CA PRO A 258 -8.10 12.68 -5.20
C PRO A 258 -8.36 13.63 -4.02
N HIS A 259 -9.63 13.76 -3.63
CA HIS A 259 -10.07 14.63 -2.54
C HIS A 259 -9.48 14.28 -1.16
N ILE A 260 -9.06 13.02 -0.98
CA ILE A 260 -8.52 12.50 0.29
C ILE A 260 -7.14 13.09 0.59
N THR A 261 -6.26 13.10 -0.41
CA THR A 261 -4.88 13.59 -0.30
C THR A 261 -4.86 15.11 -0.14
N THR A 262 -5.67 15.83 -0.92
CA THR A 262 -5.81 17.29 -0.86
C THR A 262 -6.29 17.80 0.50
N MET A 263 -7.22 17.09 1.17
CA MET A 263 -7.71 17.51 2.49
C MET A 263 -6.65 17.36 3.60
N CYS A 264 -5.86 16.29 3.59
CA CYS A 264 -4.79 16.11 4.56
C CYS A 264 -3.63 17.09 4.32
N LEU A 265 -3.30 17.37 3.06
CA LEU A 265 -2.33 18.39 2.68
C LEU A 265 -2.78 19.78 3.16
N LYS A 266 -4.07 20.13 3.06
CA LYS A 266 -4.61 21.40 3.59
C LYS A 266 -4.42 21.56 5.10
N ARG A 267 -4.59 20.48 5.88
CA ARG A 267 -4.41 20.52 7.35
C ARG A 267 -2.96 20.74 7.77
N HIS A 268 -2.01 20.26 6.96
CA HIS A 268 -0.57 20.41 7.21
C HIS A 268 0.13 21.26 6.14
N ALA A 269 -0.60 22.24 5.59
CA ALA A 269 -0.19 22.93 4.37
C ALA A 269 1.10 23.72 4.52
N ALA A 270 1.35 24.32 5.69
CA ALA A 270 2.59 25.04 5.99
C ALA A 270 3.85 24.16 5.83
N ILE A 271 3.73 22.84 5.98
CA ILE A 271 4.85 21.90 5.82
C ILE A 271 4.87 21.32 4.41
N ALA A 272 3.69 20.95 3.88
CA ALA A 272 3.61 20.22 2.62
C ALA A 272 3.67 21.13 1.37
N MET A 273 3.04 22.30 1.42
CA MET A 273 2.90 23.19 0.26
C MET A 273 4.21 23.82 -0.20
N PRO A 274 5.12 24.28 0.69
CA PRO A 274 6.41 24.82 0.24
C PRO A 274 7.20 23.82 -0.60
N LEU A 275 7.14 22.55 -0.21
CA LEU A 275 7.80 21.48 -0.93
C LEU A 275 7.12 21.16 -2.26
N ALA A 276 5.78 21.11 -2.29
CA ALA A 276 5.02 20.97 -3.53
C ALA A 276 5.34 22.12 -4.51
N PHE A 277 5.49 23.35 -3.99
CA PHE A 277 5.89 24.51 -4.78
C PHE A 277 7.27 24.34 -5.40
N LEU A 278 8.26 23.93 -4.61
CA LEU A 278 9.61 23.69 -5.11
C LEU A 278 9.60 22.56 -6.16
N ALA A 279 8.92 21.45 -5.87
CA ALA A 279 8.86 20.25 -6.71
C ALA A 279 8.23 20.49 -8.08
N MET A 280 7.20 21.36 -8.21
CA MET A 280 6.63 21.67 -9.53
C MET A 280 7.58 22.42 -10.47
N HIS A 281 8.66 23.01 -9.97
CA HIS A 281 9.68 23.70 -10.77
C HIS A 281 10.87 22.80 -11.14
N GLU A 282 10.77 21.51 -10.87
CA GLU A 282 11.77 20.53 -11.28
C GLU A 282 11.74 20.32 -12.79
N GLU A 283 12.92 20.25 -13.41
CA GLU A 283 13.03 20.04 -14.85
C GLU A 283 12.83 18.56 -15.18
N VAL A 284 11.81 18.26 -15.99
CA VAL A 284 11.52 16.91 -16.45
C VAL A 284 12.56 16.50 -17.50
N LYS A 285 13.58 15.73 -17.08
CA LYS A 285 14.66 15.26 -17.98
C LYS A 285 14.27 14.09 -18.89
N ASP A 286 13.19 13.38 -18.58
CA ASP A 286 12.68 12.22 -19.33
C ASP A 286 11.29 12.53 -19.90
N ALA A 287 11.18 12.73 -21.21
CA ALA A 287 9.90 12.94 -21.91
C ALA A 287 8.97 11.71 -21.87
N SER A 288 9.45 10.55 -21.40
CA SER A 288 8.66 9.33 -21.16
C SER A 288 7.95 9.31 -19.81
N LYS A 289 8.26 10.24 -18.89
CA LYS A 289 7.62 10.38 -17.56
C LYS A 289 6.59 11.50 -17.49
N SER A 290 6.54 12.35 -18.52
CA SER A 290 5.38 13.20 -18.78
C SER A 290 4.26 12.31 -19.30
N GLU A 291 3.29 12.00 -18.44
CA GLU A 291 1.98 11.54 -18.91
C GLU A 291 1.45 12.56 -19.93
N GLU A 292 0.86 12.05 -21.02
CA GLU A 292 0.33 12.78 -22.17
C GLU A 292 -0.13 14.22 -21.83
N GLY A 293 0.77 15.20 -22.05
CA GLY A 293 0.45 16.64 -21.99
C GLY A 293 0.52 17.35 -20.63
N LYS A 294 0.99 16.75 -19.54
CA LYS A 294 1.13 17.44 -18.23
C LYS A 294 2.59 17.86 -17.92
N GLU A 295 2.81 19.14 -17.61
CA GLU A 295 4.13 19.70 -17.25
C GLU A 295 4.64 19.21 -15.88
N SER A 296 3.77 19.05 -14.86
CA SER A 296 4.13 18.46 -13.57
C SER A 296 2.92 18.01 -12.74
N VAL A 297 2.98 16.81 -12.16
CA VAL A 297 1.94 16.30 -11.22
C VAL A 297 1.84 17.18 -9.96
N TRP A 298 2.92 17.87 -9.59
CA TRP A 298 2.96 18.78 -8.45
C TRP A 298 2.19 20.08 -8.66
N GLU A 299 2.00 20.47 -9.92
CA GLU A 299 1.18 21.64 -10.25
C GLU A 299 -0.29 21.36 -9.92
N ASP A 300 -0.80 20.18 -10.26
CA ASP A 300 -2.15 19.75 -9.88
C ASP A 300 -2.31 19.73 -8.35
N VAL A 301 -1.34 19.15 -7.63
CA VAL A 301 -1.34 19.13 -6.16
C VAL A 301 -1.36 20.55 -5.58
N TRP A 302 -0.60 21.46 -6.18
CA TRP A 302 -0.55 22.87 -5.77
C TRP A 302 -1.89 23.58 -6.01
N LEU A 303 -2.46 23.42 -7.20
CA LEU A 303 -3.72 24.05 -7.60
C LEU A 303 -4.92 23.52 -6.81
N ASP A 304 -4.96 22.22 -6.51
CA ASP A 304 -6.05 21.62 -5.72
C ASP A 304 -6.01 22.06 -4.24
N SER A 305 -4.80 22.37 -3.75
CA SER A 305 -4.55 22.69 -2.35
C SER A 305 -4.55 24.20 -2.06
N THR A 306 -4.48 25.05 -3.08
CA THR A 306 -4.43 26.52 -2.95
C THR A 306 -5.58 27.19 -3.69
N PRO A 307 -6.03 28.38 -3.26
CA PRO A 307 -7.08 29.14 -3.97
C PRO A 307 -6.61 29.76 -5.30
N GLY A 308 -5.37 29.49 -5.72
CA GLY A 308 -4.73 30.04 -6.92
C GLY A 308 -3.24 30.29 -6.69
N THR A 309 -2.45 30.33 -7.76
CA THR A 309 -0.97 30.39 -7.66
C THR A 309 -0.47 31.60 -6.88
N GLU A 310 -0.97 32.81 -7.16
CA GLU A 310 -0.52 34.03 -6.48
C GLU A 310 -0.89 34.02 -4.99
N SER A 311 -2.15 33.71 -4.68
CA SER A 311 -2.66 33.66 -3.31
C SER A 311 -1.99 32.55 -2.49
N GLY A 312 -1.72 31.39 -3.10
CA GLY A 312 -1.00 30.29 -2.48
C GLY A 312 0.46 30.65 -2.17
N ILE A 313 1.15 31.34 -3.10
CA ILE A 313 2.51 31.84 -2.86
C ILE A 313 2.50 32.81 -1.68
N LYS A 314 1.56 33.77 -1.64
CA LYS A 314 1.44 34.73 -0.54
C LYS A 314 1.21 34.04 0.81
N LEU A 315 0.37 33.01 0.83
CA LEU A 315 0.01 32.29 2.05
C LEU A 315 1.18 31.53 2.69
N TYR A 316 2.07 30.96 1.87
CA TYR A 316 3.20 30.13 2.32
C TYR A 316 4.57 30.77 1.99
N LEU A 317 4.62 32.07 1.76
CA LEU A 317 5.81 32.75 1.22
C LEU A 317 7.02 32.57 2.13
N LYS A 318 6.83 32.69 3.44
CA LYS A 318 7.89 32.59 4.44
C LYS A 318 8.55 31.21 4.39
N GLU A 319 7.73 30.17 4.39
CA GLU A 319 8.19 28.79 4.36
C GLU A 319 8.81 28.44 3.01
N ILE A 320 8.25 28.93 1.90
CA ILE A 320 8.83 28.77 0.55
C ILE A 320 10.21 29.42 0.45
N VAL A 321 10.38 30.65 0.95
CA VAL A 321 11.68 31.35 0.92
C VAL A 321 12.70 30.60 1.77
N SER A 322 12.35 30.21 3.00
CA SER A 322 13.23 29.43 3.87
C SER A 322 13.67 28.12 3.19
N LEU A 323 12.77 27.45 2.49
CA LEU A 323 13.07 26.22 1.75
C LEU A 323 14.01 26.47 0.57
N CYS A 324 13.80 27.56 -0.16
CA CYS A 324 14.66 27.98 -1.26
C CYS A 324 16.07 28.33 -0.77
N GLU A 325 16.21 28.99 0.38
CA GLU A 325 17.52 29.28 0.98
C GLU A 325 18.29 28.00 1.33
N GLU A 326 17.62 27.02 1.95
CA GLU A 326 18.21 25.70 2.22
C GLU A 326 18.62 25.00 0.91
N SER A 327 17.74 25.03 -0.09
CA SER A 327 17.94 24.35 -1.38
C SER A 327 19.05 24.99 -2.25
N LEU A 328 19.27 26.31 -2.15
CA LEU A 328 20.37 27.01 -2.82
C LEU A 328 21.74 26.65 -2.24
N ASN A 329 21.79 26.34 -0.94
CA ASN A 329 23.00 25.89 -0.26
C ASN A 329 23.33 24.41 -0.51
N HIS A 330 22.44 23.67 -1.20
CA HIS A 330 22.63 22.27 -1.50
C HIS A 330 23.79 22.03 -2.50
N ALA A 331 24.49 20.90 -2.41
CA ALA A 331 25.63 20.60 -3.30
C ALA A 331 25.22 20.32 -4.76
N SER A 332 24.00 19.83 -4.98
CA SER A 332 23.48 19.46 -6.32
C SER A 332 23.08 20.68 -7.16
N TRP A 333 23.68 20.82 -8.35
CA TRP A 333 23.37 21.91 -9.28
C TRP A 333 21.94 21.85 -9.82
N SER A 334 21.38 20.66 -10.05
CA SER A 334 19.98 20.50 -10.50
C SER A 334 19.02 21.13 -9.49
N ARG A 335 19.28 20.95 -8.19
CA ARG A 335 18.48 21.54 -7.12
C ARG A 335 18.61 23.07 -7.07
N LYS A 336 19.82 23.60 -7.25
CA LYS A 336 20.01 25.06 -7.35
C LYS A 336 19.25 25.64 -8.55
N ALA A 337 19.31 24.97 -9.70
CA ALA A 337 18.59 25.38 -10.90
C ALA A 337 17.06 25.32 -10.72
N GLN A 338 16.54 24.25 -10.13
CA GLN A 338 15.13 24.12 -9.76
C GLN A 338 14.69 25.25 -8.81
N THR A 339 15.50 25.53 -7.79
CA THR A 339 15.23 26.61 -6.83
C THR A 339 15.22 27.98 -7.50
N ALA A 340 16.15 28.23 -8.42
CA ALA A 340 16.17 29.45 -9.22
C ALA A 340 14.90 29.61 -10.08
N ARG A 341 14.38 28.51 -10.65
CA ARG A 341 13.09 28.52 -11.38
C ARG A 341 11.93 28.84 -10.45
N ALA A 342 11.89 28.26 -9.25
CA ALA A 342 10.88 28.55 -8.24
C ALA A 342 10.92 30.03 -7.80
N LEU A 343 12.10 30.59 -7.53
CA LEU A 343 12.28 31.99 -7.19
C LEU A 343 11.89 32.93 -8.33
N LYS A 344 12.23 32.58 -9.59
CA LYS A 344 11.77 33.30 -10.78
C LYS A 344 10.24 33.32 -10.85
N ALA A 345 9.58 32.21 -10.57
CA ALA A 345 8.12 32.14 -10.57
C ALA A 345 7.53 33.06 -9.49
N ILE A 346 8.06 33.04 -8.26
CA ILE A 346 7.65 33.96 -7.18
C ILE A 346 7.79 35.42 -7.62
N ALA A 347 8.95 35.82 -8.13
CA ALA A 347 9.20 37.19 -8.59
C ALA A 347 8.24 37.60 -9.73
N SER A 348 7.99 36.69 -10.67
CA SER A 348 7.12 36.95 -11.82
C SER A 348 5.64 37.07 -11.46
N LYS A 349 5.18 36.34 -10.43
CA LYS A 349 3.77 36.30 -10.01
C LYS A 349 3.46 37.38 -8.99
N LEU A 350 4.37 37.70 -8.08
CA LEU A 350 4.15 38.72 -7.05
C LEU A 350 4.46 40.15 -7.52
N LYS A 351 5.42 40.35 -8.45
CA LYS A 351 5.81 41.66 -9.02
C LYS A 351 5.85 42.79 -7.97
N SER A 352 4.90 43.74 -8.05
CA SER A 352 4.77 44.92 -7.18
C SER A 352 4.34 44.61 -5.75
N ASN A 353 3.88 43.39 -5.47
CA ASN A 353 3.44 42.91 -4.16
C ASN A 353 4.56 42.18 -3.40
N LEU A 354 5.80 42.13 -3.91
CA LEU A 354 6.96 41.67 -3.15
C LEU A 354 7.29 42.70 -2.07
N GLN A 355 6.74 42.52 -0.88
CA GLN A 355 7.18 43.22 0.33
C GLN A 355 8.22 42.37 1.06
N ALA A 356 9.15 43.01 1.76
CA ALA A 356 10.12 42.30 2.60
C ALA A 356 9.36 41.42 3.62
N PRO A 357 9.78 40.16 3.85
CA PRO A 357 9.15 39.33 4.86
C PRO A 357 9.28 40.00 6.24
N ILE A 358 8.15 40.11 6.95
CA ILE A 358 8.08 40.64 8.32
C ILE A 358 8.52 39.56 9.32
#